data_AF-A0A6V7P445-F1
#
_entry.id   AF-A0A6V7P445-F1
#
_cell.length_a   1.000
_cell.length_b   1.000
_cell.length_c   1.000
_cell.angle_alpha   90.00
_cell.angle_beta   90.00
_cell.angle_gamma   90.00
#
_symmetry.space_group_name_H-M   'P 1'
#
loop_
_entity.id
_entity.type
_entity.pdbx_description
1 polymer ?
#
loop_
_entity_poly.entity_id
_entity_poly.type
_entity_poly.pdbx_seq_one_letter_code
_entity_poly.pdbx_strand_id
1 'polypeptide(L)'
;MSKEPPSPMNSSRQFGVAEILREALYLPTRNKKLMLPTMLLAFLTSTFSFIARLFYVYLAMVWMVGLVISIVEEGCYGLEALDKAKDVTKGKRMQGYLIAIVFLLGDGVLNVGYIFEMTNGGGSHVVNKRGNGLVMFCVYMLLKMFSCMVYSVYYCECKMSQEKENDVARSFTYTRVIDDTPSVDEQLA
;
A
#
# COMPACT_ATOMS: atom_id res chain seq x y z
N MET A 1 64.09 -21.38 -35.36
CA MET A 1 63.33 -20.16 -35.73
C MET A 1 62.05 -20.17 -34.91
N SER A 2 62.11 -19.59 -33.70
CA SER A 2 61.04 -19.64 -32.69
C SER A 2 60.04 -18.53 -32.97
N LYS A 3 58.77 -18.85 -33.22
CA LYS A 3 57.67 -17.88 -33.37
C LYS A 3 57.04 -17.68 -31.99
N GLU A 4 57.24 -16.51 -31.40
CA GLU A 4 56.56 -16.10 -30.18
C GLU A 4 55.04 -15.96 -30.39
N PRO A 5 54.21 -16.27 -29.39
CA PRO A 5 52.76 -16.11 -29.47
C PRO A 5 52.32 -14.64 -29.32
N PRO A 6 51.17 -14.26 -29.90
CA PRO A 6 50.70 -12.88 -29.90
C PRO A 6 50.26 -12.43 -28.51
N SER A 7 50.78 -11.27 -28.10
CA SER A 7 50.39 -10.54 -26.89
C SER A 7 48.90 -10.15 -26.95
N PRO A 8 48.10 -10.43 -25.91
CA PRO A 8 46.73 -9.91 -25.84
C PRO A 8 46.77 -8.42 -25.51
N MET A 9 46.38 -7.62 -26.51
CA MET A 9 46.12 -6.20 -26.40
C MET A 9 45.00 -5.97 -25.37
N ASN A 10 45.34 -5.36 -24.23
CA ASN A 10 44.47 -5.08 -23.10
C ASN A 10 43.38 -4.06 -23.47
N SER A 11 42.20 -4.59 -23.82
CA SER A 11 40.97 -3.84 -24.03
C SER A 11 40.15 -3.81 -22.74
N SER A 12 40.52 -2.95 -21.79
CA SER A 12 39.72 -2.76 -20.58
C SER A 12 39.99 -1.42 -19.90
N ARG A 13 39.48 -0.34 -20.50
CA ARG A 13 39.06 0.84 -19.73
C ARG A 13 37.61 1.17 -20.07
N GLN A 14 36.73 0.22 -19.79
CA GLN A 14 35.36 0.60 -19.46
C GLN A 14 35.43 1.23 -18.07
N PHE A 15 35.69 2.54 -18.02
CA PHE A 15 35.36 3.35 -16.85
C PHE A 15 33.85 3.22 -16.69
N GLY A 16 33.45 2.25 -15.85
CA GLY A 16 32.06 1.89 -15.67
C GLY A 16 31.29 3.12 -15.25
N VAL A 17 30.11 3.31 -15.82
CA VAL A 17 29.18 4.40 -15.47
C VAL A 17 28.99 4.48 -13.95
N ALA A 18 29.11 3.34 -13.24
CA ALA A 18 29.11 3.24 -11.79
C ALA A 18 30.27 3.99 -11.09
N GLU A 19 31.48 4.00 -11.65
CA GLU A 19 32.65 4.73 -11.09
C GLU A 19 32.43 6.24 -11.22
N ILE A 20 31.91 6.68 -12.38
CA ILE A 20 31.57 8.08 -12.65
C ILE A 20 30.43 8.52 -11.72
N LEU A 21 29.41 7.68 -11.54
CA LEU A 21 28.30 7.94 -10.64
C LEU A 21 28.78 8.00 -9.18
N ARG A 22 29.71 7.13 -8.79
CA ARG A 22 30.30 7.07 -7.44
C ARG A 22 31.12 8.32 -7.13
N GLU A 23 31.99 8.74 -8.04
CA GLU A 23 32.81 9.95 -7.89
C GLU A 23 31.95 11.22 -7.93
N ALA A 24 30.94 11.27 -8.80
CA ALA A 24 29.97 12.37 -8.85
C ALA A 24 29.18 12.52 -7.54
N LEU A 25 28.84 11.40 -6.89
CA LEU A 25 28.14 11.39 -5.61
C LEU A 25 29.05 11.78 -4.41
N TYR A 26 30.38 11.64 -4.55
CA TYR A 26 31.36 11.99 -3.51
C TYR A 26 31.86 13.45 -3.57
N LEU A 27 31.73 14.11 -4.73
CA LEU A 27 32.07 15.53 -4.92
C LEU A 27 31.38 16.53 -3.96
N PRO A 28 30.08 16.37 -3.59
CA PRO A 28 29.41 17.32 -2.70
C PRO A 28 29.92 17.25 -1.26
N THR A 29 30.37 16.09 -0.80
CA THR A 29 30.84 15.84 0.58
C THR A 29 32.15 16.56 0.90
N ARG A 30 32.91 16.96 -0.13
CA ARG A 30 34.21 17.63 0.02
C ARG A 30 34.08 19.14 0.22
N ASN A 31 32.95 19.75 -0.15
CA ASN A 31 32.71 21.19 -0.04
C ASN A 31 31.61 21.50 0.97
N LYS A 32 31.97 22.12 2.10
CA LYS A 32 31.01 22.46 3.18
C LYS A 32 29.81 23.30 2.70
N LYS A 33 30.01 24.15 1.67
CA LYS A 33 28.94 24.96 1.05
C LYS A 33 28.01 24.16 0.13
N LEU A 34 28.47 23.06 -0.47
CA LEU A 34 27.64 22.15 -1.30
C LEU A 34 27.06 20.99 -0.48
N MET A 35 27.64 20.69 0.69
CA MET A 35 27.13 19.67 1.60
C MET A 35 25.70 20.00 2.07
N LEU A 36 25.44 21.28 2.35
CA LEU A 36 24.16 21.76 2.85
C LEU A 36 23.01 21.52 1.84
N PRO A 37 23.09 21.96 0.56
CA PRO A 37 22.04 21.66 -0.43
C PRO A 37 21.90 20.16 -0.72
N THR A 38 22.99 19.38 -0.73
CA THR A 38 22.91 17.93 -0.95
C THR A 38 22.25 17.19 0.22
N MET A 39 22.56 17.54 1.47
CA MET A 39 21.89 16.98 2.65
C MET A 39 20.41 17.37 2.68
N LEU A 40 20.08 18.61 2.29
CA LEU A 40 18.69 19.07 2.20
C LEU A 40 17.92 18.29 1.12
N LEU A 41 18.52 18.08 -0.07
CA LEU A 41 17.93 17.25 -1.12
C LEU A 41 17.73 15.79 -0.68
N ALA A 42 18.71 15.21 0.01
CA ALA A 42 18.61 13.87 0.57
C ALA A 42 17.51 13.77 1.64
N PHE A 43 17.36 14.79 2.47
CA PHE A 43 16.30 14.85 3.47
C PHE A 43 14.91 14.99 2.82
N LEU A 44 14.76 15.86 1.82
CA LEU A 44 13.52 16.04 1.06
C LEU A 44 13.12 14.77 0.29
N THR A 45 14.07 14.10 -0.36
CA THR A 45 13.80 12.84 -1.07
C THR A 45 13.42 11.72 -0.10
N SER A 46 14.05 11.66 1.07
CA SER A 46 13.71 10.69 2.13
C SER A 46 12.30 10.93 2.68
N THR A 47 11.96 12.17 3.04
CA THR A 47 10.63 12.51 3.56
C THR A 47 9.54 12.30 2.50
N PHE A 48 9.79 12.70 1.25
CA PHE A 48 8.87 12.45 0.14
C PHE A 48 8.64 10.94 -0.06
N SER A 49 9.71 10.13 -0.04
CA SER A 49 9.61 8.67 -0.16
C SER A 49 8.83 8.04 0.99
N PHE A 50 8.92 8.59 2.20
CA PHE A 50 8.15 8.13 3.35
C PHE A 50 6.66 8.47 3.19
N ILE A 51 6.34 9.70 2.80
CA ILE A 51 4.96 10.14 2.54
C ILE A 51 4.35 9.34 1.39
N ALA A 52 5.09 9.11 0.31
CA ALA A 52 4.65 8.31 -0.83
C ALA A 52 4.31 6.87 -0.41
N ARG A 53 5.09 6.27 0.49
CA ARG A 53 4.79 4.94 1.04
C ARG A 53 3.51 4.92 1.87
N LEU A 54 3.31 5.90 2.75
CA LEU A 54 2.07 6.01 3.52
C LEU A 54 0.85 6.19 2.61
N PHE A 55 0.98 7.04 1.59
CA PHE A 55 -0.07 7.26 0.60
C PHE A 55 -0.35 6.00 -0.23
N TYR A 56 0.67 5.23 -0.58
CA TYR A 56 0.51 3.95 -1.26
C TYR A 56 -0.27 2.94 -0.41
N VAL A 57 0.05 2.80 0.88
CA VAL A 57 -0.69 1.92 1.79
C VAL A 57 -2.14 2.38 1.93
N TYR A 58 -2.36 3.70 2.04
CA TYR A 58 -3.71 4.27 2.07
C TYR A 58 -4.49 3.98 0.79
N LEU A 59 -3.89 4.21 -0.37
CA LEU A 59 -4.53 3.89 -1.64
C LEU A 59 -4.81 2.39 -1.74
N ALA A 60 -3.85 1.52 -1.41
CA ALA A 60 -4.06 0.08 -1.43
C ALA A 60 -5.27 -0.34 -0.58
N MET A 61 -5.43 0.24 0.61
CA MET A 61 -6.58 -0.07 1.47
C MET A 61 -7.90 0.40 0.85
N VAL A 62 -7.95 1.62 0.29
CA VAL A 62 -9.16 2.18 -0.34
C VAL A 62 -9.50 1.40 -1.61
N TRP A 63 -8.49 0.97 -2.36
CA TRP A 63 -8.65 0.14 -3.55
C TRP A 63 -9.26 -1.23 -3.20
N MET A 64 -8.76 -1.91 -2.16
CA MET A 64 -9.31 -3.20 -1.75
C MET A 64 -10.77 -3.07 -1.27
N VAL A 65 -11.08 -2.04 -0.47
CA VAL A 65 -12.46 -1.79 -0.03
C VAL A 65 -13.34 -1.38 -1.22
N GLY A 66 -12.85 -0.58 -2.15
CA GLY A 66 -13.57 -0.20 -3.37
C GLY A 66 -13.88 -1.39 -4.27
N LEU A 67 -12.95 -2.34 -4.41
CA LEU A 67 -13.21 -3.61 -5.10
C LEU A 67 -14.31 -4.42 -4.41
N VAL A 68 -14.28 -4.51 -3.08
CA VAL A 68 -15.33 -5.18 -2.31
C VAL A 68 -16.69 -4.49 -2.49
N ILE A 69 -16.74 -3.15 -2.48
CA ILE A 69 -17.98 -2.40 -2.73
C ILE A 69 -18.51 -2.68 -4.13
N SER A 70 -17.63 -2.72 -5.12
CA SER A 70 -18.00 -3.05 -6.50
C SER A 70 -18.56 -4.47 -6.65
N ILE A 71 -18.23 -5.39 -5.73
CA ILE A 71 -18.76 -6.76 -5.72
C ILE A 71 -20.08 -6.82 -4.95
N VAL A 72 -20.19 -6.08 -3.84
CA VAL A 72 -21.34 -6.12 -2.91
C VAL A 72 -22.49 -5.23 -3.39
N GLU A 73 -22.20 -4.11 -4.02
CA GLU A 73 -23.21 -3.15 -4.50
C GLU A 73 -23.37 -3.26 -6.02
N GLU A 74 -24.54 -3.73 -6.43
CA GLU A 74 -24.92 -3.78 -7.84
C GLU A 74 -25.04 -2.34 -8.39
N GLY A 75 -24.25 -2.01 -9.41
CA GLY A 75 -24.31 -0.70 -10.08
C GLY A 75 -23.25 0.32 -9.64
N CYS A 76 -22.49 0.05 -8.56
CA CYS A 76 -21.46 0.97 -8.06
C CYS A 76 -20.07 0.51 -8.52
N TYR A 77 -19.55 1.08 -9.61
CA TYR A 77 -18.29 0.64 -10.23
C TYR A 77 -17.28 1.79 -10.35
N GLY A 78 -15.99 1.44 -10.42
CA GLY A 78 -14.92 2.38 -10.73
C GLY A 78 -14.72 3.46 -9.67
N LEU A 79 -14.72 4.74 -10.08
CA LEU A 79 -14.45 5.88 -9.20
C LEU A 79 -15.56 6.12 -8.17
N GLU A 80 -16.80 5.77 -8.48
CA GLU A 80 -17.93 5.95 -7.56
C GLU A 80 -17.83 5.00 -6.36
N ALA A 81 -17.44 3.74 -6.62
CA ALA A 81 -17.11 2.78 -5.56
C ALA A 81 -15.90 3.22 -4.72
N LEU A 82 -14.93 3.88 -5.34
CA LEU A 82 -13.73 4.38 -4.65
C LEU A 82 -14.04 5.60 -3.76
N ASP A 83 -14.89 6.51 -4.22
CA ASP A 83 -15.33 7.67 -3.44
C ASP A 83 -16.17 7.19 -2.24
N LYS A 84 -17.06 6.23 -2.46
CA LYS A 84 -17.81 5.58 -1.39
C LYS A 84 -16.91 4.81 -0.41
N ALA A 85 -15.88 4.11 -0.89
CA ALA A 85 -14.89 3.45 -0.04
C ALA A 85 -14.14 4.45 0.86
N LYS A 86 -13.80 5.62 0.31
CA LYS A 86 -13.13 6.71 1.03
C LYS A 86 -14.02 7.29 2.13
N ASP A 87 -15.30 7.48 1.86
CA ASP A 87 -16.25 7.99 2.85
C ASP A 87 -16.50 6.97 3.96
N VAL A 88 -16.68 5.70 3.61
CA VAL A 88 -16.84 4.61 4.58
C VAL A 88 -15.59 4.43 5.45
N THR A 89 -14.40 4.60 4.88
CA THR A 89 -13.16 4.53 5.66
C THR A 89 -12.91 5.75 6.53
N LYS A 90 -13.61 6.88 6.33
CA LYS A 90 -13.37 8.14 7.07
C LYS A 90 -13.62 8.03 8.57
N GLY A 91 -14.63 7.26 9.00
CA GLY A 91 -14.97 7.09 10.43
C GLY A 91 -14.07 6.13 11.20
N LYS A 92 -13.50 5.10 10.54
CA LYS A 92 -12.73 4.02 11.19
C LYS A 92 -11.35 3.78 10.55
N ARG A 93 -10.69 4.85 10.10
CA ARG A 93 -9.40 4.82 9.37
C ARG A 93 -8.35 3.93 10.02
N MET A 94 -8.27 3.94 11.35
CA MET A 94 -7.26 3.20 12.10
C MET A 94 -7.45 1.68 12.02
N GLN A 95 -8.70 1.21 12.00
CA GLN A 95 -9.02 -0.22 11.88
C GLN A 95 -8.69 -0.73 10.47
N GLY A 96 -9.04 0.03 9.44
CA GLY A 96 -8.65 -0.29 8.05
C GLY A 96 -7.13 -0.31 7.86
N TYR A 97 -6.41 0.63 8.48
CA TYR A 97 -4.95 0.68 8.44
C TYR A 97 -4.30 -0.52 9.14
N LEU A 98 -4.83 -0.95 10.29
CA LEU A 98 -4.38 -2.16 10.98
C LEU A 98 -4.54 -3.41 10.11
N ILE A 99 -5.72 -3.58 9.50
CA ILE A 99 -5.99 -4.71 8.59
C ILE A 99 -5.02 -4.68 7.40
N ALA A 100 -4.81 -3.51 6.80
CA ALA A 100 -3.87 -3.34 5.69
C ALA A 100 -2.43 -3.67 6.09
N ILE A 101 -1.96 -3.24 7.28
CA ILE A 101 -0.62 -3.59 7.76
C ILE A 101 -0.49 -5.10 7.95
N VAL A 102 -1.46 -5.76 8.59
CA VAL A 102 -1.40 -7.20 8.85
C VAL A 102 -1.32 -7.97 7.54
N PHE A 103 -2.14 -7.61 6.55
CA PHE A 103 -2.07 -8.24 5.22
C PHE A 103 -0.78 -7.91 4.48
N LEU A 104 -0.27 -6.68 4.57
CA LEU A 104 0.99 -6.28 3.93
C LEU A 104 2.20 -7.01 4.54
N LEU A 105 2.21 -7.22 5.86
CA LEU A 105 3.22 -8.03 6.53
C LEU A 105 3.13 -9.50 6.11
N GLY A 106 1.90 -10.06 6.04
CA GLY A 106 1.67 -11.42 5.56
C GLY A 106 2.13 -11.62 4.11
N ASP A 107 1.72 -10.73 3.20
CA ASP A 107 2.16 -10.70 1.81
C ASP A 107 3.70 -10.55 1.73
N GLY A 108 4.29 -9.69 2.56
CA GLY A 108 5.75 -9.47 2.62
C GLY A 108 6.52 -10.72 3.03
N VAL A 109 6.09 -11.42 4.09
CA VAL A 109 6.72 -12.67 4.56
C VAL A 109 6.65 -13.74 3.48
N LEU A 110 5.50 -13.90 2.82
CA LEU A 110 5.33 -14.89 1.74
C LEU A 110 6.20 -14.57 0.53
N ASN A 111 6.27 -13.30 0.13
CA ASN A 111 7.10 -12.87 -0.99
C ASN A 111 8.60 -13.04 -0.69
N VAL A 112 9.05 -12.66 0.51
CA VAL A 112 10.45 -12.86 0.92
C VAL A 112 10.78 -14.35 1.00
N GLY A 113 9.89 -15.18 1.57
CA GLY A 113 10.03 -16.63 1.59
C GLY A 113 10.15 -17.22 0.18
N TYR A 114 9.29 -16.79 -0.74
CA TYR A 114 9.33 -17.21 -2.14
C TYR A 114 10.62 -16.81 -2.85
N ILE A 115 11.06 -15.56 -2.70
CA ILE A 115 12.31 -15.06 -3.31
C ILE A 115 13.52 -15.77 -2.72
N PHE A 116 13.56 -15.95 -1.39
CA PHE A 116 14.62 -16.65 -0.70
C PHE A 116 14.74 -18.10 -1.17
N GLU A 117 13.61 -18.79 -1.32
CA GLU A 117 13.60 -20.15 -1.84
C GLU A 117 14.08 -20.23 -3.30
N MET A 118 13.71 -19.27 -4.14
CA MET A 118 14.22 -19.19 -5.52
C MET A 118 15.72 -18.92 -5.60
N THR A 119 16.26 -18.06 -4.73
CA THR A 119 17.66 -17.59 -4.78
C THR A 119 18.64 -18.53 -4.08
N ASN A 120 18.27 -19.10 -2.93
CA ASN A 120 19.11 -20.05 -2.19
C ASN A 120 18.82 -21.52 -2.51
N GLY A 121 17.74 -21.82 -3.24
CA GLY A 121 17.37 -23.17 -3.66
C GLY A 121 18.25 -23.75 -4.78
N GLY A 122 19.57 -23.64 -4.69
CA GLY A 122 20.53 -24.20 -5.66
C GLY A 122 20.89 -25.69 -5.46
N GLY A 123 20.49 -26.31 -4.34
CA GLY A 123 20.89 -27.69 -3.98
C GLY A 123 19.76 -28.73 -4.06
N SER A 124 19.92 -29.73 -4.92
CA SER A 124 19.35 -31.09 -4.92
C SER A 124 17.98 -31.38 -4.27
N HIS A 125 16.87 -31.16 -5.00
CA HIS A 125 15.72 -32.09 -5.04
C HIS A 125 14.78 -31.70 -6.20
N VAL A 126 15.10 -32.16 -7.41
CA VAL A 126 14.53 -31.67 -8.68
C VAL A 126 13.04 -32.06 -8.87
N VAL A 127 12.53 -33.05 -8.12
CA VAL A 127 11.12 -33.47 -8.20
C VAL A 127 10.20 -32.69 -7.24
N ASN A 128 10.75 -32.12 -6.14
CA ASN A 128 9.94 -31.44 -5.10
C ASN A 128 9.80 -29.92 -5.31
N LYS A 129 10.66 -29.29 -6.12
CA LYS A 129 10.60 -27.83 -6.36
C LYS A 129 9.39 -27.36 -7.17
N ARG A 130 8.92 -28.18 -8.12
CA ARG A 130 7.77 -27.83 -8.97
C ARG A 130 6.44 -27.94 -8.21
N GLY A 131 6.35 -28.89 -7.28
CA GLY A 131 5.22 -29.03 -6.36
C GLY A 131 5.21 -27.92 -5.31
N ASN A 132 6.37 -27.58 -4.73
CA ASN A 132 6.43 -26.58 -3.66
C ASN A 132 6.04 -25.16 -4.14
N GLY A 133 6.47 -24.76 -5.33
CA GLY A 133 6.04 -23.47 -5.92
C GLY A 133 4.53 -23.40 -6.17
N LEU A 134 3.93 -24.50 -6.66
CA LEU A 134 2.48 -24.59 -6.86
C LEU A 134 1.73 -24.52 -5.52
N VAL A 135 2.20 -25.25 -4.49
CA VAL A 135 1.61 -25.22 -3.15
C VAL A 135 1.67 -23.81 -2.56
N MET A 136 2.82 -23.13 -2.65
CA MET A 136 2.98 -21.76 -2.18
C MET A 136 2.05 -20.79 -2.93
N PHE A 137 1.91 -20.95 -4.24
CA PHE A 137 0.98 -20.18 -5.05
C PHE A 137 -0.48 -20.42 -4.65
N CYS A 138 -0.86 -21.67 -4.40
CA CYS A 138 -2.19 -22.02 -3.90
C CYS A 138 -2.46 -21.38 -2.53
N VAL A 139 -1.50 -21.44 -1.60
CA VAL A 139 -1.59 -20.78 -0.29
C VAL A 139 -1.74 -19.27 -0.45
N TYR A 140 -0.96 -18.65 -1.34
CA TYR A 140 -1.07 -17.22 -1.64
C TYR A 140 -2.46 -16.84 -2.15
N MET A 141 -3.02 -17.63 -3.08
CA MET A 141 -4.38 -17.39 -3.60
C MET A 141 -5.46 -17.55 -2.53
N LEU A 142 -5.34 -18.58 -1.67
CA LEU A 142 -6.25 -18.76 -0.54
C LEU A 142 -6.19 -17.60 0.44
N LEU A 143 -4.99 -17.08 0.72
CA LEU A 143 -4.83 -15.91 1.57
C LEU A 143 -5.43 -14.66 0.95
N LYS A 144 -5.30 -14.46 -0.37
CA LYS A 144 -5.97 -13.35 -1.07
C LYS A 144 -7.49 -13.45 -1.02
N MET A 145 -8.05 -14.65 -1.20
CA MET A 145 -9.48 -14.89 -1.04
C MET A 145 -9.94 -14.59 0.39
N PHE A 146 -9.16 -15.02 1.38
CA PHE A 146 -9.42 -14.70 2.78
C PHE A 146 -9.32 -13.19 3.04
N SER A 147 -8.37 -12.48 2.44
CA SER A 147 -8.28 -11.02 2.52
C SER A 147 -9.55 -10.35 2.02
N CYS A 148 -10.07 -10.76 0.86
CA CYS A 148 -11.33 -10.23 0.33
C CYS A 148 -12.49 -10.43 1.32
N MET A 149 -12.60 -11.59 1.94
CA MET A 149 -13.62 -11.86 2.97
C MET A 149 -13.46 -10.97 4.20
N VAL A 150 -12.23 -10.73 4.67
CA VAL A 150 -11.98 -9.84 5.80
C VAL A 150 -12.35 -8.40 5.44
N TYR A 151 -12.02 -7.94 4.22
CA TYR A 151 -12.40 -6.61 3.76
C TYR A 151 -13.92 -6.47 3.55
N SER A 152 -14.63 -7.52 3.14
CA SER A 152 -16.10 -7.49 3.04
C SER A 152 -16.77 -7.40 4.40
N VAL A 153 -16.30 -8.16 5.39
CA VAL A 153 -16.81 -8.05 6.78
C VAL A 153 -16.51 -6.67 7.35
N TYR A 154 -15.28 -6.17 7.16
CA TYR A 154 -14.90 -4.82 7.58
C TYR A 154 -15.81 -3.75 6.94
N TYR A 155 -16.10 -3.87 5.65
CA TYR A 155 -17.01 -2.97 4.95
C TYR A 155 -18.42 -3.01 5.55
N CYS A 156 -18.99 -4.20 5.78
CA CYS A 156 -20.30 -4.36 6.41
C CYS A 156 -20.37 -3.72 7.80
N GLU A 157 -19.34 -3.93 8.62
CA GLU A 157 -19.21 -3.31 9.95
C GLU A 157 -19.17 -1.78 9.87
N CYS A 158 -18.41 -1.22 8.92
CA CYS A 158 -18.36 0.22 8.70
C CYS A 158 -19.72 0.77 8.24
N LYS A 159 -20.40 0.10 7.31
CA LYS A 159 -21.73 0.48 6.84
C LYS A 159 -22.75 0.48 7.97
N MET A 160 -22.76 -0.58 8.79
CA MET A 160 -23.68 -0.71 9.92
C MET A 160 -23.40 0.30 11.05
N SER A 161 -22.14 0.72 11.19
CA SER A 161 -21.77 1.77 12.14
C SER A 161 -22.25 3.15 11.68
N GLN A 162 -22.18 3.42 10.38
CA GLN A 162 -22.64 4.68 9.79
C GLN A 162 -24.16 4.81 9.87
N GLU A 163 -24.92 3.73 9.65
CA GLU A 163 -26.37 3.72 9.79
C GLU A 163 -26.83 4.09 11.21
N LYS A 164 -26.20 3.49 12.22
CA LYS A 164 -26.47 3.81 13.64
C LYS A 164 -26.18 5.28 13.98
N GLU A 165 -25.08 5.82 13.48
CA GLU A 165 -24.72 7.23 13.71
C GLU A 165 -25.72 8.18 13.03
N ASN A 166 -26.16 7.84 11.82
CA ASN A 166 -27.16 8.61 11.08
C ASN A 166 -28.53 8.59 11.76
N ASP A 167 -28.97 7.46 12.29
CA ASP A 167 -30.26 7.36 12.98
C ASP A 167 -30.28 8.14 14.30
N VAL A 168 -29.17 8.10 15.05
CA VAL A 168 -28.99 8.91 16.27
C VAL A 168 -28.95 10.40 15.94
N ALA A 169 -28.21 10.79 14.90
CA ALA A 169 -28.14 12.18 14.46
C ALA A 169 -29.52 12.68 14.00
N ARG A 170 -30.26 11.87 13.24
CA ARG A 170 -31.62 12.18 12.79
C ARG A 170 -32.58 12.35 13.97
N SER A 171 -32.49 11.49 15.00
CA SER A 171 -33.27 11.64 16.22
C SER A 171 -33.02 12.99 16.90
N PHE A 172 -31.75 13.41 17.01
CA PHE A 172 -31.40 14.70 17.61
C PHE A 172 -31.88 15.90 16.77
N THR A 173 -31.81 15.80 15.44
CA THR A 173 -32.35 16.82 14.53
C THR A 173 -33.86 16.98 14.71
N TYR A 174 -34.62 15.89 14.81
CA TYR A 174 -36.07 15.96 15.07
C TYR A 174 -36.39 16.64 16.40
N THR A 175 -35.65 16.32 17.47
CA THR A 175 -35.89 16.95 18.79
C THR A 175 -35.65 18.46 18.75
N ARG A 176 -34.60 18.91 18.04
CA ARG A 176 -34.33 20.36 17.87
C ARG A 176 -35.41 21.10 17.10
N VAL A 177 -35.93 20.53 16.02
CA VAL A 177 -36.97 21.18 15.20
C VAL A 177 -38.27 21.35 15.99
N ILE A 178 -38.57 20.44 16.94
CA ILE A 178 -39.74 20.54 17.83
C ILE A 178 -39.57 21.65 18.88
N ASP A 179 -38.37 21.85 19.43
CA ASP A 179 -38.09 22.95 20.38
C ASP A 179 -38.13 24.34 19.70
N ASP A 180 -37.76 24.42 18.42
CA ASP A 180 -37.77 25.68 17.66
C ASP A 180 -39.15 26.03 17.06
N THR A 181 -40.17 25.16 17.22
CA THR A 181 -41.54 25.50 16.80
C THR A 181 -42.25 26.24 17.94
N PRO A 182 -42.65 27.52 17.78
CA PRO A 182 -43.49 28.16 18.79
C PRO A 182 -44.78 27.36 18.91
N SER A 183 -45.14 27.02 20.15
CA SER A 183 -46.37 26.31 20.48
C SER A 183 -47.53 26.91 19.69
N VAL A 184 -48.12 26.09 18.80
CA VAL A 184 -49.30 26.44 18.00
C VAL A 184 -50.50 26.82 18.89
N ASP A 185 -50.39 26.59 20.20
CA ASP A 185 -51.34 27.00 21.24
C ASP A 185 -51.37 28.52 21.53
N GLU A 186 -50.41 29.32 21.02
CA GLU A 186 -50.41 30.81 21.17
C GLU A 186 -50.94 31.55 19.92
N GLN A 187 -51.51 30.85 18.95
CA GLN A 187 -52.21 31.45 17.79
C GLN A 187 -53.73 31.18 17.80
N LEU A 188 -54.23 30.52 18.85
CA LEU A 188 -55.65 30.20 19.03
C LEU A 188 -56.23 30.70 20.38
N ALA A 189 -55.69 31.78 20.94
CA ALA A 189 -56.21 32.51 22.10
C ALA A 189 -56.52 33.97 21.75
#